data_AF-A0A1G9YHG6-F1
#
_entry.id   AF-A0A1G9YHG6-F1
#
_cell.length_a   1.000
_cell.length_b   1.000
_cell.length_c   1.000
_cell.angle_alpha   90.00
_cell.angle_beta   90.00
_cell.angle_gamma   90.00
#
_symmetry.space_group_name_H-M   'P 1'
#
loop_
_entity.id
_entity.type
_entity.pdbx_description
1 polymer ?
#
loop_
_entity_poly.entity_id
_entity_poly.type
_entity_poly.pdbx_seq_one_letter_code
_entity_poly.pdbx_strand_id
1 'polypeptide(L)'
;RLSANSIGNLKEGHLSDFFKKINYKKGRATAVSATARKLAVITWNMLVKGIPYNPPTEYLFLDQKRKLKLVSRIKRNIAKFEIKPEDIGFGNTLNISN
;
A
#
# COMPACT_ATOMS: atom_id res chain seq x y z
N ARG A 1 -18.05 -18.74 4.09
CA ARG A 1 -17.76 -18.04 5.38
C ARG A 1 -16.30 -18.20 5.81
N LEU A 2 -15.72 -19.39 5.70
CA LEU A 2 -14.34 -19.69 6.10
C LEU A 2 -13.28 -18.73 5.51
N SER A 3 -13.34 -18.45 4.21
CA SER A 3 -12.37 -17.58 3.51
C SER A 3 -12.32 -16.13 4.04
N ALA A 4 -13.44 -15.62 4.56
CA ALA A 4 -13.51 -14.26 5.09
C ALA A 4 -12.93 -14.15 6.51
N ASN A 5 -12.96 -15.22 7.31
CA ASN A 5 -12.26 -15.26 8.61
C ASN A 5 -10.74 -15.22 8.40
N SER A 6 -10.23 -15.91 7.38
CA SER A 6 -8.80 -15.88 7.02
C SER A 6 -8.33 -14.48 6.61
N ILE A 7 -9.18 -13.70 5.95
CA ILE A 7 -8.87 -12.30 5.57
C ILE A 7 -8.82 -11.37 6.78
N GLY A 8 -9.67 -11.60 7.79
CA GLY A 8 -9.59 -10.87 9.05
C GLY A 8 -8.27 -11.08 9.79
N ASN A 9 -7.56 -12.18 9.53
CA ASN A 9 -6.24 -12.48 10.08
C ASN A 9 -5.08 -11.99 9.20
N LEU A 10 -5.34 -11.53 7.97
CA LEU A 10 -4.30 -10.93 7.13
C LEU A 10 -3.88 -9.58 7.73
N LYS A 11 -2.59 -9.44 8.05
CA LYS A 11 -2.05 -8.20 8.65
C LYS A 11 -2.21 -6.99 7.71
N GLU A 12 -2.02 -7.19 6.41
CA GLU A 12 -1.87 -6.14 5.40
C GLU A 12 -2.64 -6.47 4.10
N GLY A 13 -3.06 -5.43 3.38
CA GLY A 13 -3.65 -5.54 2.04
C GLY A 13 -5.05 -4.90 1.92
N HIS A 14 -5.43 -4.51 0.69
CA HIS A 14 -6.66 -3.76 0.40
C HIS A 14 -7.95 -4.40 0.96
N LEU A 15 -8.03 -5.74 0.97
CA LEU A 15 -9.19 -6.45 1.52
C LEU A 15 -9.20 -6.52 3.06
N SER A 16 -8.01 -6.56 3.68
CA SER A 16 -7.88 -6.48 5.14
C SER A 16 -8.26 -5.09 5.65
N ASP A 17 -7.83 -4.03 4.97
CA ASP A 17 -8.21 -2.65 5.34
C ASP A 17 -9.70 -2.40 5.17
N PHE A 18 -10.29 -2.93 4.08
CA PHE A 18 -11.74 -2.93 3.88
C PHE A 18 -12.49 -3.65 5.02
N PHE A 19 -12.02 -4.84 5.41
CA PHE A 19 -12.58 -5.59 6.54
C PHE A 19 -12.48 -4.81 7.85
N LYS A 20 -11.29 -4.27 8.19
CA LYS A 20 -11.05 -3.48 9.41
C LYS A 20 -11.96 -2.25 9.48
N LYS A 21 -12.12 -1.52 8.37
CA LYS A 21 -13.00 -0.34 8.27
C LYS A 21 -14.46 -0.67 8.56
N ILE A 22 -14.97 -1.79 8.03
CA ILE A 22 -16.36 -2.20 8.30
C ILE A 22 -16.49 -2.77 9.71
N ASN A 23 -15.51 -3.54 10.18
CA ASN A 23 -15.53 -4.12 11.52
C ASN A 23 -15.58 -3.02 12.60
N TYR A 24 -14.79 -1.96 12.44
CA TYR A 24 -14.79 -0.81 13.34
C TYR A 24 -16.16 -0.09 13.40
N LYS A 25 -16.89 -0.02 12.28
CA LYS A 25 -18.16 0.72 12.19
C LYS A 25 -19.41 -0.11 12.52
N LYS A 26 -19.43 -1.40 12.15
CA LYS A 26 -20.65 -2.24 12.11
C LYS A 26 -20.46 -3.64 12.69
N GLY A 27 -19.30 -3.91 13.29
CA GLY A 27 -19.00 -5.20 13.92
C GLY A 27 -18.63 -6.33 12.95
N ARG A 28 -18.22 -7.46 13.55
CA ARG A 28 -17.53 -8.56 12.85
C ARG A 28 -18.42 -9.28 11.84
N ALA A 29 -19.66 -9.62 12.21
CA ALA A 29 -20.57 -10.36 11.33
C ALA A 29 -20.86 -9.60 10.02
N THR A 30 -21.06 -8.29 10.12
CA THR A 30 -21.25 -7.39 8.98
C THR A 30 -19.98 -7.31 8.12
N ALA A 31 -18.81 -7.19 8.74
CA ALA A 31 -17.52 -7.12 8.04
C ALA A 31 -17.21 -8.40 7.25
N VAL A 32 -17.45 -9.57 7.84
CA VAL A 32 -17.29 -10.88 7.18
C VAL A 32 -18.19 -10.97 5.95
N SER A 33 -19.46 -10.60 6.09
CA SER A 33 -20.45 -10.68 5.01
C SER A 33 -20.12 -9.71 3.87
N ALA A 34 -19.75 -8.47 4.19
CA ALA A 34 -19.35 -7.47 3.19
C ALA A 34 -18.08 -7.88 2.44
N THR A 35 -17.09 -8.44 3.14
CA THR A 35 -15.82 -8.88 2.54
C THR A 35 -16.03 -10.09 1.63
N ALA A 36 -16.88 -11.04 2.04
CA ALA A 36 -17.24 -12.18 1.19
C ALA A 36 -17.95 -11.75 -0.11
N ARG A 37 -18.87 -10.79 -0.04
CA ARG A 37 -19.53 -10.23 -1.24
C ARG A 37 -18.52 -9.55 -2.16
N LYS A 38 -17.59 -8.76 -1.61
CA LYS A 38 -16.54 -8.10 -2.40
C LYS A 38 -15.63 -9.11 -3.10
N LEU A 39 -15.23 -10.18 -2.39
CA LEU A 39 -14.48 -11.29 -2.98
C LEU A 39 -15.22 -11.96 -4.13
N ALA A 40 -16.51 -12.28 -3.96
CA ALA A 40 -17.31 -12.95 -4.99
C ALA A 40 -17.34 -12.14 -6.30
N VAL A 41 -17.51 -10.81 -6.21
CA VAL A 41 -17.50 -9.92 -7.38
C VAL A 41 -16.12 -9.90 -8.05
N ILE A 42 -15.05 -9.87 -7.27
CA ILE A 42 -13.68 -9.92 -7.77
C ILE A 42 -13.45 -11.23 -8.54
N THR A 43 -13.79 -12.38 -7.95
CA THR A 43 -13.64 -13.70 -8.58
C THR A 43 -14.50 -13.82 -9.84
N TRP A 44 -15.75 -13.33 -9.80
CA TRP A 44 -16.62 -13.31 -10.97
C TRP A 44 -16.03 -12.50 -12.12
N ASN A 45 -15.54 -11.29 -11.83
CA ASN A 45 -14.90 -10.45 -12.86
C ASN A 45 -13.63 -11.10 -13.43
N MET A 46 -12.84 -11.79 -12.60
CA MET A 46 -11.67 -12.55 -13.07
C MET A 46 -12.09 -13.69 -14.00
N LEU A 47 -13.10 -14.46 -13.64
CA LEU A 47 -13.52 -15.64 -14.41
C LEU A 47 -14.28 -15.29 -15.68
N VAL A 48 -15.19 -14.32 -15.63
CA VAL A 48 -16.12 -14.02 -16.73
C VAL A 48 -15.58 -12.96 -17.69
N LYS A 49 -14.85 -11.98 -17.17
CA LYS A 49 -14.30 -10.89 -18.00
C LYS A 49 -12.82 -11.08 -18.33
N GLY A 50 -12.17 -12.08 -17.73
CA GLY A 50 -10.73 -12.31 -17.89
C GLY A 50 -9.86 -11.16 -17.36
N ILE A 51 -10.41 -10.26 -16.54
CA ILE A 51 -9.69 -9.08 -16.04
C ILE A 51 -8.91 -9.50 -14.78
N PRO A 52 -7.58 -9.39 -14.75
CA PRO A 52 -6.81 -9.71 -13.56
C PRO A 52 -7.17 -8.74 -12.42
N TYR A 53 -7.17 -9.24 -11.19
CA TYR A 53 -7.42 -8.38 -10.04
C TYR A 53 -6.26 -7.41 -9.82
N ASN A 54 -6.53 -6.13 -10.06
CA ASN A 54 -5.61 -5.04 -9.77
C ASN A 54 -6.08 -4.28 -8.51
N PRO A 55 -5.54 -4.56 -7.31
CA PRO A 55 -5.88 -3.81 -6.12
C PRO A 55 -5.40 -2.36 -6.24
N PRO A 56 -6.18 -1.35 -5.80
CA PRO A 56 -5.76 0.05 -5.79
C PRO A 56 -4.61 0.34 -4.82
N THR A 57 -4.34 -0.59 -3.90
CA THR A 57 -3.16 -0.56 -3.04
C THR A 57 -2.35 -1.80 -3.35
N GLU A 58 -1.27 -1.61 -4.13
CA GLU A 58 -0.34 -2.67 -4.44
C GLU A 58 0.32 -3.17 -3.17
N TYR A 59 0.54 -4.49 -3.08
CA TYR A 59 1.22 -5.06 -1.94
C TYR A 59 2.69 -4.63 -1.98
N LEU A 60 3.00 -3.57 -1.26
CA LEU A 60 4.37 -3.08 -1.15
C LEU A 60 5.13 -3.99 -0.18
N PHE A 61 6.20 -4.64 -0.67
CA PHE A 61 7.05 -5.49 0.16
C PHE A 61 7.60 -4.71 1.36
N LEU A 62 7.91 -5.40 2.46
CA LEU A 62 8.35 -4.77 3.69
C LEU A 62 9.58 -3.86 3.47
N ASP A 63 10.50 -4.27 2.60
CA ASP A 63 11.69 -3.48 2.29
C ASP A 63 11.40 -2.24 1.45
N GLN A 64 10.44 -2.32 0.52
CA GLN A 64 9.95 -1.14 -0.18
C GLN A 64 9.27 -0.15 0.78
N LYS A 65 8.46 -0.64 1.74
CA LYS A 65 7.88 0.19 2.81
C LYS A 65 8.97 0.86 3.66
N ARG A 66 10.04 0.14 4.01
CA ARG A 66 11.18 0.68 4.77
C ARG A 66 11.92 1.77 3.97
N LYS A 67 12.19 1.53 2.69
CA LYS A 67 12.80 2.52 1.78
C LYS A 67 11.97 3.80 1.69
N LEU A 68 10.65 3.69 1.50
CA LEU A 68 9.76 4.86 1.46
C LEU A 68 9.75 5.64 2.78
N LYS A 69 9.75 4.96 3.93
CA LYS A 69 9.86 5.63 5.23
C LYS A 69 11.19 6.37 5.38
N LEU A 70 12.29 5.79 4.93
CA LEU A 70 13.61 6.42 4.95
C LEU A 70 13.61 7.68 4.06
N VAL A 71 13.10 7.57 2.83
CA VAL A 71 12.97 8.72 1.90
C VAL A 71 12.10 9.82 2.51
N SER A 72 10.97 9.48 3.13
CA SER A 72 10.11 10.46 3.82
C SER A 72 10.84 11.18 4.97
N ARG A 73 11.65 10.44 5.76
CA ARG A 73 12.48 11.04 6.82
C ARG A 73 13.55 11.97 6.25
N ILE A 74 14.23 11.55 5.18
CA ILE A 74 15.23 12.36 4.48
C ILE A 74 14.59 13.65 3.95
N LYS A 75 13.44 13.56 3.26
CA LYS A 75 12.69 14.73 2.78
C LYS A 75 12.34 15.70 3.91
N ARG A 76 11.88 15.18 5.05
CA ARG A 76 11.57 16.00 6.22
C ARG A 76 12.80 16.69 6.80
N ASN A 77 13.95 16.01 6.83
CA ASN A 77 15.19 16.58 7.31
C ASN A 77 15.74 17.64 6.35
N ILE A 78 15.68 17.40 5.03
CA ILE A 78 16.03 18.39 4.00
C ILE A 78 15.20 19.66 4.21
N ALA A 79 13.88 19.53 4.37
CA ALA A 79 13.01 20.68 4.62
C ALA A 79 13.29 21.36 5.98
N LYS A 80 13.61 20.59 7.02
CA LYS A 80 13.88 21.14 8.37
C LYS A 80 15.19 21.92 8.45
N PHE A 81 16.22 21.45 7.76
CA PHE A 81 17.57 22.02 7.79
C PHE A 81 17.87 22.86 6.55
N GLU A 82 16.86 23.14 5.71
CA GLU A 82 16.96 23.90 4.45
C GLU A 82 18.14 23.44 3.57
N ILE A 83 18.40 22.12 3.59
CA ILE A 83 19.57 21.55 2.94
C ILE A 83 19.41 21.69 1.43
N LYS A 84 20.34 22.38 0.79
CA LYS A 84 20.33 22.55 -0.65
C LYS A 84 21.01 21.35 -1.33
N PRO A 85 20.69 21.07 -2.61
CA PRO A 85 21.34 19.99 -3.35
C PRO A 85 22.87 20.10 -3.38
N GLU A 86 23.40 21.32 -3.30
CA GLU A 86 24.82 21.62 -3.23
C GLU A 86 25.47 21.13 -1.93
N ASP A 87 24.76 21.24 -0.79
CA ASP A 87 25.26 20.86 0.54
C ASP A 87 25.42 19.34 0.70
N ILE A 88 24.75 18.56 -0.15
CA ILE A 88 24.77 17.09 -0.16
C ILE A 88 25.64 16.55 -1.32
N GLY A 89 26.28 17.44 -2.10
CA GLY A 89 27.16 17.05 -3.20
C GLY A 89 26.44 16.51 -4.44
N PHE A 90 25.15 16.79 -4.62
CA PHE A 90 24.42 16.43 -5.84
C PHE A 90 24.67 17.40 -7.02
N GLY A 91 25.37 18.52 -6.78
CA GLY A 91 25.72 19.52 -7.79
C GLY A 91 27.22 19.59 -8.06
N ASN A 92 27.72 18.71 -8.95
CA ASN A 92 28.87 18.88 -9.87
C ASN A 92 29.60 17.55 -10.14
N THR A 93 29.06 16.80 -11.08
CA THR A 93 29.83 15.93 -11.97
C THR A 93 29.17 16.11 -13.34
N LEU A 94 29.65 16.97 -14.24
CA LEU A 94 30.89 16.84 -14.99
C LEU A 94 31.22 18.20 -15.65
N ASN A 95 32.16 18.97 -15.11
CA ASN A 95 32.94 19.91 -15.94
C ASN A 95 33.96 19.05 -16.70
N ILE A 96 33.63 18.62 -17.91
CA ILE A 96 34.63 18.10 -18.84
C ILE A 96 35.25 19.33 -19.50
N SER A 97 36.27 19.87 -18.85
CA SER A 97 37.15 20.89 -19.42
C SER A 97 38.30 20.18 -20.16
N ASN A 98 38.47 20.54 -21.43
CA ASN A 98 39.52 20.18 -22.40
C ASN A 98 39.50 18.76 -22.99
#